data_AF-A0A848LGQ3-F1
#
_entry.id   AF-A0A848LGQ3-F1
#
_cell.length_a   1.000
_cell.length_b   1.000
_cell.length_c   1.000
_cell.angle_alpha   90.00
_cell.angle_beta   90.00
_cell.angle_gamma   90.00
#
_symmetry.space_group_name_H-M   'P 1'
#
loop_
_entity.id
_entity.type
_entity.pdbx_description
1 polymer ?
#
loop_
_entity_poly.entity_id
_entity_poly.type
_entity_poly.pdbx_seq_one_letter_code
_entity_poly.pdbx_strand_id
1 'polypeptide(L)'
;MHLKRLALAALPAAAVAAAMACYSDPVYPGDQVLGTFRFEARLDPSKTTCDASVPEFAQVDDAGVFRFEGTFSRDTDGGTGYFTVQSYSRDAGYEGQSVTSTLRATAPRASCGTGCEDSSIEETLKVMLFSDSQARTLNRDCRQHDGGIPTGSAPGPTENGYDVSLACGTLTDVFLPGTRNCNCQPTTCTTAYIVQGERRE
;
A
#
# COMPACT_ATOMS: atom_id res chain seq x y z
N MET A 1 30.65 26.65 -61.71
CA MET A 1 30.21 25.25 -61.63
C MET A 1 30.97 24.56 -60.51
N HIS A 2 30.22 23.88 -59.63
CA HIS A 2 30.63 22.97 -58.54
C HIS A 2 31.43 23.54 -57.35
N LEU A 3 30.82 23.54 -56.16
CA LEU A 3 31.00 22.52 -55.11
C LEU A 3 29.91 22.76 -54.02
N LYS A 4 28.89 21.90 -53.94
CA LYS A 4 28.77 20.75 -53.00
C LYS A 4 28.50 21.14 -51.53
N ARG A 5 27.21 21.00 -51.19
CA ARG A 5 26.62 20.41 -49.97
C ARG A 5 27.53 20.33 -48.73
N LEU A 6 27.16 21.06 -47.67
CA LEU A 6 27.35 20.62 -46.29
C LEU A 6 26.06 20.91 -45.54
N ALA A 7 25.28 19.85 -45.35
CA ALA A 7 24.11 19.82 -44.50
C ALA A 7 24.52 19.19 -43.16
N LEU A 8 23.86 19.66 -42.10
CA LEU A 8 23.63 18.99 -40.81
C LEU A 8 24.86 18.52 -40.02
N ALA A 9 25.12 19.19 -38.90
CA ALA A 9 25.28 18.54 -37.59
C ALA A 9 25.52 19.62 -36.52
N ALA A 10 24.46 20.30 -36.09
CA ALA A 10 24.50 21.07 -34.86
C ALA A 10 23.16 20.87 -34.16
N LEU A 11 23.23 20.54 -32.86
CA LEU A 11 22.18 20.23 -31.88
C LEU A 11 22.06 18.72 -31.55
N PRO A 12 21.93 18.32 -30.27
CA PRO A 12 22.36 19.00 -29.04
C PRO A 12 22.99 18.03 -28.01
N ALA A 13 24.24 18.27 -27.60
CA ALA A 13 24.86 17.54 -26.48
C ALA A 13 24.25 17.91 -25.10
N ALA A 14 23.29 18.83 -25.06
CA ALA A 14 22.64 19.29 -23.82
C ALA A 14 21.43 18.45 -23.39
N ALA A 15 20.90 17.57 -24.24
CA ALA A 15 19.71 16.77 -23.91
C ALA A 15 20.01 15.49 -23.11
N VAL A 16 21.28 15.05 -23.04
CA VAL A 16 21.66 13.80 -22.35
C VAL A 16 21.97 14.02 -20.86
N ALA A 17 22.24 15.26 -20.43
CA ALA A 17 22.55 15.57 -19.03
C ALA A 17 21.31 15.68 -18.11
N ALA A 18 20.10 15.83 -18.66
CA ALA A 18 18.87 15.96 -17.88
C ALA A 18 18.21 14.62 -17.49
N ALA A 19 18.67 13.49 -18.05
CA ALA A 19 18.13 12.16 -17.74
C ALA A 19 18.87 11.44 -16.60
N MET A 20 19.90 12.07 -16.01
CA MET A 20 20.65 11.58 -14.85
C MET A 20 20.23 12.28 -13.55
N ALA A 21 19.09 12.96 -13.54
CA ALA A 21 18.48 13.49 -12.32
C ALA A 21 17.78 12.36 -11.56
N CYS A 22 18.57 11.70 -10.71
CA CYS A 22 18.15 11.08 -9.44
C CYS A 22 16.91 10.18 -9.51
N TYR A 23 17.11 8.90 -9.86
CA TYR A 23 16.42 7.85 -9.11
C TYR A 23 17.00 7.90 -7.69
N SER A 24 16.47 8.79 -6.85
CA SER A 24 16.70 8.67 -5.41
C SER A 24 15.89 7.46 -4.96
N ASP A 25 16.56 6.43 -4.47
CA ASP A 25 15.87 5.33 -3.79
C ASP A 25 14.91 5.93 -2.75
N PRO A 26 13.68 5.40 -2.65
CA PRO A 26 12.69 5.93 -1.72
C PRO A 26 13.28 5.94 -0.30
N VAL A 27 13.35 7.12 0.31
CA VAL A 27 13.77 7.28 1.70
C VAL A 27 12.57 6.97 2.58
N TYR A 28 12.63 5.84 3.28
CA TYR A 28 11.61 5.44 4.24
C TYR A 28 11.88 6.09 5.59
N PRO A 29 10.88 6.66 6.28
CA PRO A 29 11.06 7.15 7.64
C PRO A 29 11.45 6.03 8.61
N GLY A 30 12.13 6.36 9.70
CA GLY A 30 12.67 5.38 10.63
C GLY A 30 14.13 5.01 10.36
N ASP A 31 14.77 4.36 11.32
CA ASP A 31 16.15 3.85 11.23
C ASP A 31 16.21 2.35 10.89
N GLN A 32 15.07 1.65 10.91
CA GLN A 32 14.97 0.24 10.59
C GLN A 32 13.87 -0.03 9.56
N VAL A 33 14.26 -0.47 8.36
CA VAL A 33 13.34 -1.01 7.35
C VAL A 33 13.09 -2.49 7.62
N LEU A 34 11.83 -2.87 7.79
CA LEU A 34 11.42 -4.26 8.04
C LEU A 34 11.28 -5.04 6.73
N GLY A 35 10.89 -4.36 5.65
CA GLY A 35 10.81 -4.92 4.32
C GLY A 35 9.83 -4.20 3.40
N THR A 36 10.03 -4.40 2.10
CA THR A 36 9.10 -3.98 1.04
C THR A 36 8.31 -5.19 0.57
N PHE A 37 7.00 -5.04 0.44
CA PHE A 37 6.08 -6.12 0.13
C PHE A 37 5.28 -5.79 -1.12
N ARG A 38 5.10 -6.79 -1.97
CA ARG A 38 4.09 -6.77 -3.02
C ARG A 38 2.80 -7.35 -2.44
N PHE A 39 1.83 -6.51 -2.22
CA PHE A 39 0.52 -6.90 -1.70
C PHE A 39 -0.43 -7.30 -2.82
N GLU A 40 -1.19 -8.34 -2.54
CA GLU A 40 -2.39 -8.70 -3.26
C GLU A 40 -3.58 -8.56 -2.30
N ALA A 41 -4.49 -7.64 -2.62
CA ALA A 41 -5.73 -7.41 -1.89
C ALA A 41 -6.89 -8.02 -2.66
N ARG A 42 -7.57 -8.99 -2.04
CA ARG A 42 -8.73 -9.68 -2.61
C ARG A 42 -9.98 -9.26 -1.87
N LEU A 43 -11.03 -8.90 -2.60
CA LEU A 43 -12.31 -8.49 -2.00
C LEU A 43 -12.84 -9.58 -1.05
N ASP A 44 -13.25 -9.19 0.15
CA ASP A 44 -13.97 -10.02 1.10
C ASP A 44 -15.47 -9.71 1.00
N PRO A 45 -16.25 -10.49 0.24
CA PRO A 45 -17.67 -10.22 0.04
C PRO A 45 -18.48 -10.42 1.33
N SER A 46 -17.96 -11.13 2.33
CA SER A 46 -18.66 -11.36 3.60
C SER A 46 -18.63 -10.13 4.53
N LYS A 47 -17.68 -9.22 4.32
CA LYS A 47 -17.48 -8.00 5.12
C LYS A 47 -17.67 -6.70 4.34
N THR A 48 -17.84 -6.80 3.02
CA THR A 48 -18.09 -5.67 2.14
C THR A 48 -19.58 -5.31 2.15
N THR A 49 -19.89 -4.05 2.47
CA THR A 49 -21.24 -3.48 2.44
C THR A 49 -21.41 -2.42 1.36
N CYS A 50 -20.32 -1.88 0.81
CA CYS A 50 -20.40 -1.04 -0.38
C CYS A 50 -20.81 -1.88 -1.60
N ASP A 51 -21.50 -1.25 -2.55
CA ASP A 51 -21.76 -1.89 -3.84
C ASP A 51 -20.45 -1.94 -4.65
N ALA A 52 -19.81 -3.11 -4.64
CA ALA A 52 -18.56 -3.36 -5.36
C ALA A 52 -18.72 -3.34 -6.89
N SER A 53 -19.96 -3.30 -7.42
CA SER A 53 -20.20 -3.09 -8.85
C SER A 53 -20.03 -1.63 -9.27
N VAL A 54 -20.01 -0.70 -8.32
CA VAL A 54 -19.81 0.72 -8.57
C VAL A 54 -18.30 1.03 -8.47
N PRO A 55 -17.66 1.53 -9.55
CA PRO A 55 -16.22 1.83 -9.56
C PRO A 55 -15.77 2.87 -8.52
N GLU A 56 -16.72 3.60 -7.95
CA GLU A 56 -16.47 4.55 -6.87
C GLU A 56 -16.17 3.88 -5.52
N PHE A 57 -16.59 2.63 -5.29
CA PHE A 57 -16.44 2.00 -3.97
C PHE A 57 -15.49 0.80 -3.95
N ALA A 58 -15.13 0.25 -5.11
CA ALA A 58 -14.12 -0.79 -5.21
C ALA A 58 -13.22 -0.53 -6.42
N GLN A 59 -11.91 -0.44 -6.18
CA GLN A 59 -10.90 -0.46 -7.24
C GLN A 59 -10.32 -1.86 -7.35
N VAL A 60 -11.05 -2.75 -8.02
CA VAL A 60 -10.64 -4.14 -8.26
C VAL A 60 -10.58 -4.43 -9.75
N ASP A 61 -9.70 -5.34 -10.13
CA ASP A 61 -9.74 -5.98 -11.45
C ASP A 61 -10.95 -6.93 -11.55
N ASP A 62 -11.16 -7.51 -12.74
CA ASP A 62 -12.26 -8.45 -13.00
C ASP A 62 -12.21 -9.70 -12.09
N ALA A 63 -11.07 -9.97 -11.45
CA ALA A 63 -10.90 -11.07 -10.50
C ALA A 63 -11.19 -10.67 -9.04
N GLY A 64 -11.63 -9.43 -8.80
CA GLY A 64 -11.88 -8.90 -7.46
C GLY A 64 -10.60 -8.59 -6.69
N VAL A 65 -9.50 -8.34 -7.40
CA VAL A 65 -8.16 -8.17 -6.82
C VAL A 65 -7.57 -6.82 -7.22
N PHE A 66 -6.77 -6.23 -6.35
CA PHE A 66 -5.82 -5.20 -6.75
C PHE A 66 -4.47 -5.43 -6.06
N ARG A 67 -3.42 -4.85 -6.64
CA ARG A 67 -2.04 -5.02 -6.18
C ARG A 67 -1.41 -3.68 -5.91
N PHE A 68 -0.63 -3.60 -4.85
CA PHE A 68 0.13 -2.42 -4.47
C PHE A 68 1.44 -2.82 -3.81
N GLU A 69 2.39 -1.90 -3.76
CA GLU A 69 3.64 -2.09 -3.04
C GLU A 69 3.65 -1.22 -1.79
N GLY A 70 4.09 -1.81 -0.69
CA GLY A 70 4.14 -1.14 0.60
C GLY A 70 5.39 -1.50 1.36
N THR A 71 5.99 -0.54 2.05
CA THR A 71 7.19 -0.73 2.87
C THR A 71 6.88 -0.45 4.33
N PHE A 72 7.28 -1.37 5.20
CA PHE A 72 7.21 -1.20 6.65
C PHE A 72 8.56 -0.77 7.19
N SER A 73 8.56 0.26 8.03
CA SER A 73 9.75 0.75 8.72
C SER A 73 9.39 1.28 10.12
N ARG A 74 10.37 1.44 11.00
CA ARG A 74 10.18 1.97 12.36
C ARG A 74 11.46 2.59 12.90
N ASP A 75 11.31 3.36 13.97
CA ASP A 75 12.39 3.81 14.84
C ASP A 75 12.68 2.74 15.91
N THR A 76 13.91 2.25 16.04
CA THR A 76 14.27 1.24 17.06
C THR A 76 14.11 1.76 18.48
N ASP A 77 14.25 3.07 18.67
CA ASP A 77 14.39 3.70 19.98
C ASP A 77 13.08 4.31 20.51
N GLY A 78 12.05 4.48 19.66
CA GLY A 78 10.89 5.33 19.96
C GLY A 78 9.51 4.69 19.78
N GLY A 79 9.42 3.47 19.23
CA GLY A 79 8.14 2.79 19.00
C GLY A 79 7.28 3.42 17.90
N THR A 80 7.77 4.47 17.23
CA THR A 80 7.13 5.05 16.06
C THR A 80 7.38 4.16 14.86
N GLY A 81 6.31 3.86 14.14
CA GLY A 81 6.33 2.99 12.98
C GLY A 81 5.65 3.65 11.79
N TYR A 82 6.01 3.20 10.59
CA TYR A 82 5.56 3.80 9.35
C TYR A 82 5.20 2.72 8.34
N PHE A 83 4.18 3.01 7.55
CA PHE A 83 3.84 2.30 6.33
C PHE A 83 3.91 3.26 5.15
N THR A 84 4.74 2.93 4.16
CA THR A 84 4.94 3.76 2.97
C THR A 84 4.36 3.07 1.74
N VAL A 85 3.44 3.73 1.05
CA VAL A 85 2.78 3.27 -0.19
C VAL A 85 2.80 4.39 -1.22
N GLN A 86 3.20 4.09 -2.46
CA GLN A 86 3.29 5.09 -3.55
C GLN A 86 4.07 6.37 -3.17
N SER A 87 5.17 6.22 -2.42
CA SER A 87 5.99 7.34 -1.88
C SER A 87 5.30 8.23 -0.83
N TYR A 88 4.12 7.85 -0.35
CA TYR A 88 3.44 8.47 0.77
C TYR A 88 3.61 7.62 2.03
N SER A 89 4.19 8.21 3.09
CA SER A 89 4.36 7.55 4.39
C SER A 89 3.26 7.98 5.35
N ARG A 90 2.72 7.01 6.08
CA ARG A 90 1.74 7.21 7.15
C ARG A 90 2.13 6.43 8.39
N ASP A 91 1.63 6.88 9.54
CA ASP A 91 1.89 6.25 10.82
C ASP A 91 1.37 4.80 10.83
N ALA A 92 2.13 3.92 11.48
CA ALA A 92 1.79 2.54 11.72
C ALA A 92 2.14 2.16 13.16
N GLY A 93 1.16 1.62 13.88
CA GLY A 93 1.34 1.07 15.21
C GLY A 93 1.81 -0.38 15.16
N TYR A 94 2.80 -0.73 15.98
CA TYR A 94 3.37 -2.06 16.08
C TYR A 94 3.09 -2.66 17.46
N GLU A 95 2.43 -3.82 17.48
CA GLU A 95 2.17 -4.60 18.69
C GLU A 95 2.68 -6.04 18.47
N GLY A 96 3.92 -6.28 18.89
CA GLY A 96 4.62 -7.53 18.57
C GLY A 96 4.79 -7.68 17.06
N GLN A 97 4.12 -8.68 16.48
CA GLN A 97 4.11 -8.95 15.03
C GLN A 97 2.96 -8.27 14.29
N SER A 98 2.00 -7.69 15.01
CA SER A 98 0.85 -7.01 14.43
C SER A 98 1.21 -5.57 14.07
N VAL A 99 0.78 -5.14 12.88
CA VAL A 99 0.93 -3.78 12.38
C VAL A 99 -0.44 -3.25 12.01
N THR A 100 -0.77 -2.05 12.49
CA THR A 100 -2.01 -1.36 12.11
C THR A 100 -1.66 0.04 11.63
N SER A 101 -2.10 0.39 10.42
CA SER A 101 -1.96 1.73 9.87
C SER A 101 -3.32 2.23 9.40
N THR A 102 -3.71 3.42 9.85
CA THR A 102 -4.99 4.05 9.50
C THR A 102 -4.71 5.40 8.84
N LEU A 103 -5.36 5.67 7.71
CA LEU A 103 -5.29 6.94 7.00
C LEU A 103 -6.70 7.40 6.69
N ARG A 104 -6.98 8.68 6.94
CA ARG A 104 -8.18 9.33 6.43
C ARG A 104 -7.80 10.31 5.34
N ALA A 105 -8.41 10.17 4.17
CA ALA A 105 -8.17 11.03 3.02
C ALA A 105 -9.49 11.59 2.47
N THR A 106 -9.46 12.79 1.91
CA THR A 106 -10.60 13.37 1.20
C THR A 106 -10.91 12.53 -0.04
N ALA A 107 -12.18 12.16 -0.21
CA ALA A 107 -12.63 11.27 -1.27
C ALA A 107 -13.93 11.82 -1.88
N PRO A 108 -13.85 12.82 -2.78
CA PRO A 108 -15.02 13.30 -3.49
C PRO A 108 -15.56 12.21 -4.42
N ARG A 109 -16.87 11.95 -4.36
CA ARG A 109 -17.56 10.95 -5.19
C ARG A 109 -18.64 11.62 -6.01
N ALA A 110 -18.79 11.23 -7.28
CA ALA A 110 -19.80 11.82 -8.14
C ALA A 110 -21.21 11.44 -7.69
N SER A 111 -21.38 10.25 -7.11
CA SER A 111 -22.63 9.81 -6.45
C SER A 111 -23.10 10.74 -5.32
N CYS A 112 -22.21 11.55 -4.73
CA CYS A 112 -22.59 12.50 -3.68
C CYS A 112 -23.13 13.84 -4.20
N GLY A 113 -23.13 14.06 -5.52
CA GLY A 113 -23.55 15.31 -6.14
C GLY A 113 -22.43 16.35 -6.24
N THR A 114 -22.64 17.33 -7.12
CA THR A 114 -21.70 18.43 -7.33
C THR A 114 -21.67 19.34 -6.11
N GLY A 115 -20.48 19.56 -5.55
CA GLY A 115 -20.27 20.45 -4.40
C GLY A 115 -20.38 19.78 -3.04
N CYS A 116 -20.44 18.44 -2.98
CA CYS A 116 -20.30 17.72 -1.72
C CYS A 116 -18.91 17.96 -1.10
N GLU A 117 -18.90 18.55 0.09
CA GLU A 117 -17.68 18.84 0.85
C GLU A 117 -17.50 17.84 1.99
N ASP A 118 -16.25 17.62 2.39
CA ASP A 118 -15.86 16.80 3.54
C ASP A 118 -16.11 15.30 3.42
N SER A 119 -16.45 14.78 2.23
CA SER A 119 -16.48 13.34 2.01
C SER A 119 -15.07 12.77 2.10
N SER A 120 -14.94 11.61 2.75
CA SER A 120 -13.63 11.00 3.01
C SER A 120 -13.69 9.49 2.97
N ILE A 121 -12.52 8.87 2.86
CA ILE A 121 -12.33 7.45 3.07
C ILE A 121 -11.35 7.28 4.20
N GLU A 122 -11.70 6.41 5.13
CA GLU A 122 -10.81 5.91 6.16
C GLU A 122 -10.33 4.52 5.76
N GLU A 123 -9.05 4.43 5.40
CA GLU A 123 -8.37 3.19 5.05
C GLU A 123 -7.64 2.66 6.30
N THR A 124 -7.91 1.42 6.68
CA THR A 124 -7.19 0.71 7.73
C THR A 124 -6.53 -0.55 7.17
N LEU A 125 -5.20 -0.58 7.19
CA LEU A 125 -4.40 -1.76 6.92
C LEU A 125 -4.02 -2.40 8.26
N LYS A 126 -4.44 -3.66 8.48
CA LYS A 126 -4.07 -4.44 9.65
C LYS A 126 -3.46 -5.76 9.20
N VAL A 127 -2.19 -5.98 9.50
CA VAL A 127 -1.45 -7.18 9.09
C VAL A 127 -0.62 -7.76 10.22
N MET A 128 -0.42 -9.07 10.19
CA MET A 128 0.60 -9.75 10.95
C MET A 128 1.81 -10.02 10.06
N LEU A 129 2.99 -9.62 10.52
CA LEU A 129 4.26 -9.87 9.85
C LEU A 129 4.86 -11.18 10.34
N PHE A 130 5.26 -12.04 9.41
CA PHE A 130 5.84 -13.35 9.69
C PHE A 130 7.28 -13.45 9.22
N SER A 131 8.11 -14.10 10.02
CA SER A 131 9.47 -14.48 9.64
C SER A 131 9.46 -15.53 8.55
N ASP A 132 10.60 -15.81 7.94
CA ASP A 132 10.69 -16.91 6.96
C ASP A 132 10.32 -18.27 7.58
N SER A 133 10.71 -18.52 8.84
CA SER A 133 10.37 -19.77 9.53
C SER A 133 8.86 -19.91 9.78
N GLN A 134 8.20 -18.84 10.20
CA GLN A 134 6.76 -18.79 10.42
C GLN A 134 5.97 -18.88 9.11
N ALA A 135 6.44 -18.21 8.06
CA ALA A 135 5.81 -18.25 6.75
C ALA A 135 5.84 -19.65 6.13
N ARG A 136 6.93 -20.42 6.33
CA ARG A 136 7.00 -21.82 5.90
C ARG A 136 5.97 -22.71 6.60
N THR A 137 5.70 -22.47 7.88
CA THR A 137 4.64 -23.18 8.63
C THR A 137 3.26 -22.93 8.01
N LEU A 138 3.02 -21.75 7.46
CA LEU A 138 1.79 -21.38 6.74
C LEU A 138 1.78 -21.78 5.26
N ASN A 139 2.79 -22.52 4.78
CA ASN A 139 3.02 -22.77 3.35
C ASN A 139 3.05 -21.48 2.50
N ARG A 140 3.43 -20.35 3.12
CA ARG A 140 3.38 -18.99 2.54
C ARG A 140 2.00 -18.57 2.03
N ASP A 141 0.92 -19.13 2.57
CA ASP A 141 -0.45 -18.80 2.21
C ASP A 141 -1.20 -18.23 3.42
N CYS A 142 -1.60 -16.96 3.32
CA CYS A 142 -2.36 -16.28 4.37
C CYS A 142 -3.73 -16.92 4.65
N ARG A 143 -4.27 -17.76 3.74
CA ARG A 143 -5.50 -18.52 4.00
C ARG A 143 -5.33 -19.57 5.08
N GLN A 144 -4.10 -19.96 5.39
CA GLN A 144 -3.79 -20.89 6.49
C GLN A 144 -3.63 -20.18 7.84
N HIS A 145 -3.61 -18.84 7.85
CA HIS A 145 -3.54 -18.07 9.08
C HIS A 145 -4.93 -17.91 9.70
N ASP A 146 -5.09 -18.41 10.92
CA ASP A 146 -6.34 -18.43 11.70
C ASP A 146 -6.41 -17.30 12.74
N GLY A 147 -5.46 -16.36 12.73
CA GLY A 147 -5.32 -15.29 13.71
C GLY A 147 -4.30 -15.57 14.81
N GLY A 148 -3.75 -16.80 14.90
CA GLY A 148 -2.67 -17.15 15.82
C GLY A 148 -1.26 -16.90 15.25
N ILE A 149 -0.26 -16.84 16.12
CA ILE A 149 1.15 -16.80 15.69
C ILE A 149 1.60 -18.26 15.41
N PRO A 150 1.99 -18.61 14.18
CA PRO A 150 2.45 -19.95 13.85
C PRO A 150 3.79 -20.25 14.55
N THR A 151 4.13 -21.54 14.67
CA THR A 151 5.40 -21.97 15.24
C THR A 151 6.58 -21.44 14.40
N GLY A 152 7.63 -20.99 15.08
CA GLY A 152 8.81 -20.39 14.48
C GLY A 152 9.39 -19.27 15.35
N SER A 153 10.46 -18.64 14.88
CA SER A 153 11.00 -17.43 15.50
C SER A 153 10.17 -16.22 15.09
N ALA A 154 9.92 -15.30 16.04
CA ALA A 154 9.36 -14.01 15.70
C ALA A 154 10.34 -13.25 14.77
N PRO A 155 9.83 -12.40 13.85
CA PRO A 155 10.64 -11.50 13.05
C PRO A 155 11.63 -10.69 13.88
N GLY A 156 12.88 -10.63 13.43
CA GLY A 156 13.93 -9.87 14.10
C GLY A 156 15.06 -9.46 13.16
N PRO A 157 16.01 -8.64 13.63
CA PRO A 157 17.17 -8.24 12.84
C PRO A 157 18.04 -9.45 12.43
N THR A 158 18.64 -9.37 11.25
CA THR A 158 19.58 -10.34 10.66
C THR A 158 20.74 -9.61 10.01
N GLU A 159 21.78 -10.34 9.59
CA GLU A 159 22.89 -9.77 8.83
C GLU A 159 22.44 -9.11 7.51
N ASN A 160 21.31 -9.54 6.94
CA ASN A 160 20.76 -9.05 5.68
C ASN A 160 19.55 -8.10 5.86
N GLY A 161 19.41 -7.48 7.04
CA GLY A 161 18.31 -6.58 7.36
C GLY A 161 17.38 -7.16 8.42
N TYR A 162 16.10 -7.38 8.10
CA TYR A 162 15.11 -7.85 9.07
C TYR A 162 14.41 -9.12 8.57
N ASP A 163 14.16 -10.12 9.40
CA ASP A 163 13.52 -11.39 9.01
C ASP A 163 12.00 -11.27 9.02
N VAL A 164 11.46 -10.62 7.99
CA VAL A 164 10.04 -10.71 7.62
C VAL A 164 9.98 -11.19 6.18
N SER A 165 9.09 -12.12 5.88
CA SER A 165 8.93 -12.70 4.54
C SER A 165 7.48 -12.66 4.03
N LEU A 166 6.50 -12.62 4.94
CA LEU A 166 5.07 -12.67 4.62
C LEU A 166 4.30 -11.69 5.52
N ALA A 167 3.34 -10.99 4.96
CA ALA A 167 2.38 -10.16 5.68
C ALA A 167 0.96 -10.65 5.40
N CYS A 168 0.19 -11.00 6.44
CA CYS A 168 -1.18 -11.48 6.28
C CYS A 168 -2.15 -10.63 7.07
N GLY A 169 -3.29 -10.28 6.48
CA GLY A 169 -4.34 -9.62 7.26
C GLY A 169 -5.44 -9.05 6.39
N THR A 170 -5.88 -7.85 6.74
CA THR A 170 -7.00 -7.18 6.07
C THR A 170 -6.69 -5.73 5.75
N LEU A 171 -7.25 -5.26 4.65
CA LEU A 171 -7.37 -3.85 4.31
C LEU A 171 -8.86 -3.50 4.31
N THR A 172 -9.23 -2.36 4.87
CA THR A 172 -10.63 -1.95 4.97
C THR A 172 -10.76 -0.47 4.67
N ASP A 173 -11.62 -0.15 3.72
CA ASP A 173 -11.97 1.21 3.35
C ASP A 173 -13.38 1.50 3.84
N VAL A 174 -13.52 2.51 4.70
CA VAL A 174 -14.81 3.00 5.16
C VAL A 174 -15.09 4.32 4.46
N PHE A 175 -16.13 4.34 3.63
CA PHE A 175 -16.60 5.58 3.02
C PHE A 175 -17.40 6.40 4.04
N LEU A 176 -16.94 7.61 4.28
CA LEU A 176 -17.57 8.58 5.18
C LEU A 176 -18.20 9.69 4.33
N PRO A 177 -19.53 9.88 4.39
CA PRO A 177 -20.21 10.86 3.57
C PRO A 177 -19.82 12.26 4.03
N GLY A 178 -19.75 13.17 3.07
CA GLY A 178 -19.56 14.57 3.40
C GLY A 178 -20.77 15.14 4.13
N THR A 179 -20.55 16.19 4.90
CA THR A 179 -21.59 16.77 5.78
C THR A 179 -22.28 17.99 5.17
N ARG A 180 -21.73 18.56 4.08
CA ARG A 180 -22.19 19.81 3.48
C ARG A 180 -22.44 19.64 1.99
N ASN A 181 -23.66 20.00 1.57
CA ASN A 181 -24.12 19.91 0.17
C ASN A 181 -23.99 18.49 -0.44
N CYS A 182 -24.15 17.46 0.38
CA CYS A 182 -23.96 16.06 -0.02
C CYS A 182 -25.28 15.30 -0.08
N ASN A 183 -25.49 14.57 -1.17
CA ASN A 183 -26.59 13.62 -1.35
C ASN A 183 -26.04 12.19 -1.54
N CYS A 184 -25.02 11.81 -0.77
CA CYS A 184 -24.34 10.53 -0.90
C CYS A 184 -25.29 9.34 -0.74
N GLN A 185 -25.22 8.41 -1.68
CA GLN A 185 -25.88 7.11 -1.62
C GLN A 185 -24.85 6.04 -1.98
N PRO A 186 -24.50 5.12 -1.05
CA PRO A 186 -24.95 5.03 0.35
C PRO A 186 -24.39 6.16 1.24
N THR A 187 -24.96 6.32 2.45
CA THR A 187 -24.44 7.27 3.45
C THR A 187 -23.09 6.81 3.96
N THR A 188 -22.98 5.61 4.51
CA THR A 188 -21.71 4.99 4.92
C THR A 188 -21.70 3.55 4.45
N CYS A 189 -20.57 3.11 3.93
CA CYS A 189 -20.36 1.71 3.56
C CYS A 189 -18.90 1.33 3.75
N THR A 190 -18.64 0.04 3.72
CA THR A 190 -17.32 -0.56 3.94
C THR A 190 -16.96 -1.44 2.75
N THR A 191 -15.73 -1.30 2.25
CA THR A 191 -15.12 -2.26 1.34
C THR A 191 -14.00 -2.96 2.09
N ALA A 192 -14.05 -4.29 2.16
CA ALA A 192 -13.09 -5.08 2.92
C ALA A 192 -12.30 -6.00 1.99
N TYR A 193 -11.01 -6.16 2.28
CA TYR A 193 -10.10 -7.00 1.52
C TYR A 193 -9.31 -7.89 2.45
N ILE A 194 -9.09 -9.14 2.03
CA ILE A 194 -8.05 -10.01 2.58
C ILE A 194 -6.76 -9.66 1.85
N VAL A 195 -5.69 -9.38 2.58
CA VAL A 195 -4.40 -9.00 2.01
C VAL A 195 -3.32 -10.04 2.32
N GLN A 196 -2.53 -10.34 1.30
CA GLN A 196 -1.28 -11.10 1.40
C GLN A 196 -0.16 -10.26 0.80
N GLY A 197 0.87 -9.98 1.58
CA GLY A 197 2.10 -9.32 1.15
C GLY A 197 3.26 -10.29 1.11
N GLU A 198 3.87 -10.46 -0.05
CA GLU A 198 5.12 -11.20 -0.21
C GLU A 198 6.28 -10.22 -0.25
N ARG A 199 7.32 -10.48 0.55
CA ARG A 199 8.50 -9.62 0.56
C ARG A 199 9.18 -9.63 -0.82
N ARG A 200 9.55 -8.45 -1.30
CA ARG A 200 10.44 -8.29 -2.45
C ARG A 200 11.89 -8.50 -2.01
N GLU A 201 12.62 -9.26 -2.83
CA GLU A 201 14.09 -9.34 -2.76
C GLU A 201 14.73 -7.99 -3.04
#